data_AF-A0A9D8K6U3-F1
#
_entry.id   AF-A0A9D8K6U3-F1
#
_cell.length_a   1.000
_cell.length_b   1.000
_cell.length_c   1.000
_cell.angle_alpha   90.00
_cell.angle_beta   90.00
_cell.angle_gamma   90.00
#
_symmetry.space_group_name_H-M   'P 1'
#
loop_
_entity.id
_entity.type
_entity.pdbx_description
1 polymer ?
#
loop_
_entity_poly.entity_id
_entity_poly.type
_entity_poly.pdbx_seq_one_letter_code
_entity_poly.pdbx_strand_id
1 'polypeptide(L)'
;MRLRERALVIMAAIIIAFVAVSYAISEGILLQGFARVEEGRTGTDVERALSALDTEISNLDAIAHDWAAWDDSYAFIQDRNQEYLQANVVDSTFTRLRLNLTLYADATGQVVFARGFDFNAEQE
;
A
#
# COMPACT_ATOMS: atom_id res chain seq x y z
N MET A 1 -31.68 -62.66 3.24
CA MET A 1 -31.09 -61.62 4.11
C MET A 1 -31.72 -61.69 5.47
N ARG A 2 -30.91 -61.82 6.52
CA ARG A 2 -31.38 -61.78 7.91
C ARG A 2 -31.77 -60.32 8.24
N LEU A 3 -32.76 -60.11 9.12
CA LEU A 3 -33.30 -58.77 9.43
C LEU A 3 -32.22 -57.72 9.77
N ARG A 4 -31.13 -58.17 10.42
CA ARG A 4 -29.96 -57.36 10.78
C ARG A 4 -29.17 -56.82 9.58
N GLU A 5 -29.02 -57.61 8.52
CA GLU A 5 -28.29 -57.19 7.30
C GLU A 5 -29.05 -56.06 6.58
N ARG A 6 -30.38 -56.15 6.51
CA ARG A 6 -31.23 -55.10 5.92
C ARG A 6 -31.16 -53.80 6.72
N ALA A 7 -31.20 -53.89 8.05
CA ALA A 7 -31.10 -52.72 8.92
C ALA A 7 -29.74 -52.01 8.79
N LEU A 8 -28.63 -52.77 8.69
CA LEU A 8 -27.29 -52.22 8.48
C LEU A 8 -27.16 -51.49 7.14
N VAL A 9 -27.71 -52.07 6.06
CA VAL A 9 -27.68 -51.44 4.73
C VAL A 9 -28.47 -50.12 4.73
N ILE A 10 -29.66 -50.10 5.35
CA ILE A 10 -30.48 -48.88 5.44
C ILE A 10 -29.76 -47.79 6.24
N MET A 11 -29.16 -48.16 7.38
CA MET A 11 -28.41 -47.21 8.21
C MET A 11 -27.21 -46.62 7.46
N ALA A 12 -26.44 -47.47 6.76
CA ALA A 12 -25.33 -47.01 5.93
C ALA A 12 -25.81 -46.08 4.81
N ALA A 13 -26.92 -46.41 4.14
CA ALA A 13 -27.50 -45.56 3.10
C ALA A 13 -27.91 -44.19 3.64
N ILE A 14 -28.51 -44.11 4.83
CA ILE A 14 -28.89 -42.84 5.47
C ILE A 14 -27.65 -42.01 5.80
N ILE A 15 -26.60 -42.62 6.35
CA ILE A 15 -25.34 -41.91 6.67
C ILE A 15 -24.71 -41.35 5.40
N ILE A 16 -24.62 -42.15 4.34
CA ILE A 16 -24.07 -41.71 3.05
C ILE A 16 -24.90 -40.56 2.48
N ALA A 17 -26.23 -40.66 2.51
CA ALA A 17 -27.12 -39.60 2.04
C ALA A 17 -26.94 -38.30 2.85
N PHE A 18 -26.81 -38.41 4.17
CA PHE A 18 -26.58 -37.26 5.04
C PHE A 18 -25.24 -36.57 4.75
N VAL A 19 -24.16 -37.34 4.59
CA VAL A 19 -22.83 -36.81 4.24
C VAL A 19 -22.86 -36.14 2.87
N ALA A 20 -23.50 -36.75 1.87
CA ALA A 20 -23.60 -36.19 0.53
C ALA A 20 -24.37 -34.85 0.51
N VAL A 21 -25.50 -34.78 1.23
CA VAL A 21 -26.28 -33.53 1.36
C VAL A 21 -25.48 -32.47 2.09
N SER A 22 -24.83 -32.82 3.20
CA SER A 22 -24.00 -31.87 3.95
C SER A 22 -22.86 -31.33 3.10
N TYR A 23 -22.19 -32.19 2.33
CA TYR A 23 -21.13 -31.80 1.42
C TYR A 23 -21.62 -30.84 0.34
N ALA A 24 -22.75 -31.15 -0.30
CA ALA A 24 -23.34 -30.29 -1.33
C ALA A 24 -23.72 -28.90 -0.79
N ILE A 25 -24.25 -28.82 0.43
CA ILE A 25 -24.57 -27.56 1.09
C ILE A 25 -23.28 -26.78 1.43
N SER A 26 -22.27 -27.46 1.97
CA SER A 26 -20.97 -26.85 2.29
C SER A 26 -20.31 -26.26 1.04
N GLU A 27 -20.27 -27.01 -0.06
CA GLU A 27 -19.68 -26.54 -1.31
C GLU A 27 -20.46 -25.38 -1.92
N GLY A 28 -21.79 -25.47 -1.97
CA GLY A 28 -22.63 -24.45 -2.58
C GLY A 28 -22.69 -23.12 -1.81
N ILE A 29 -22.80 -23.18 -0.48
CA ILE A 29 -23.02 -21.98 0.35
C ILE A 29 -21.72 -21.42 0.92
N LEU A 30 -20.85 -22.27 1.48
CA LEU A 30 -19.67 -21.76 2.19
C LEU A 30 -18.64 -21.21 1.21
N LEU A 31 -18.27 -21.96 0.16
CA LEU A 31 -17.23 -21.51 -0.77
C LEU A 31 -17.67 -20.24 -1.53
N GLN A 32 -18.91 -20.18 -2.01
CA GLN A 32 -19.42 -18.98 -2.68
C GLN A 32 -19.55 -17.80 -1.70
N GLY A 33 -19.95 -18.06 -0.46
CA GLY A 33 -20.01 -17.06 0.59
C GLY A 33 -18.62 -16.48 0.90
N PHE A 34 -17.60 -17.34 1.01
CA PHE A 34 -16.22 -16.92 1.20
C PHE A 34 -15.69 -16.12 0.02
N ALA A 35 -15.90 -16.57 -1.22
CA ALA A 35 -15.44 -15.86 -2.41
C ALA A 35 -16.01 -14.43 -2.50
N ARG A 36 -17.29 -14.25 -2.18
CA ARG A 36 -17.92 -12.92 -2.17
C ARG A 36 -17.38 -12.01 -1.07
N VAL A 37 -17.14 -12.56 0.11
CA VAL A 37 -16.54 -11.81 1.23
C VAL A 37 -15.10 -11.44 0.91
N GLU A 38 -14.35 -12.35 0.28
CA GLU A 38 -12.98 -12.12 -0.16
C GLU A 38 -12.91 -11.02 -1.22
N GLU A 39 -13.74 -11.07 -2.25
CA GLU A 39 -13.81 -10.02 -3.29
C GLU A 39 -14.08 -8.63 -2.68
N GLY A 40 -15.05 -8.54 -1.77
CA GLY A 40 -15.34 -7.28 -1.07
C GLY A 40 -14.16 -6.79 -0.21
N ARG A 41 -13.51 -7.69 0.53
CA ARG A 41 -12.34 -7.35 1.35
C ARG A 41 -11.16 -6.90 0.50
N THR A 42 -10.86 -7.62 -0.58
CA THR A 42 -9.80 -7.26 -1.52
C THR A 42 -10.04 -5.89 -2.13
N GLY A 43 -11.28 -5.57 -2.50
CA GLY A 43 -11.65 -4.23 -2.97
C GLY A 43 -11.33 -3.15 -1.94
N THR A 44 -11.78 -3.33 -0.69
CA THR A 44 -11.51 -2.38 0.40
C THR A 44 -10.01 -2.28 0.74
N ASP A 45 -9.26 -3.37 0.68
CA ASP A 45 -7.81 -3.37 0.92
C ASP A 45 -7.07 -2.56 -0.16
N VAL A 46 -7.48 -2.71 -1.43
CA VAL A 46 -6.96 -1.92 -2.55
C VAL A 46 -7.29 -0.44 -2.38
N GLU A 47 -8.54 -0.10 -2.03
CA GLU A 47 -8.93 1.29 -1.76
C GLU A 47 -8.12 1.91 -0.61
N ARG A 48 -7.88 1.15 0.46
CA ARG A 48 -7.01 1.59 1.57
C ARG A 48 -5.58 1.83 1.13
N ALA A 49 -5.02 0.95 0.31
CA ALA A 49 -3.67 1.13 -0.24
C ALA A 49 -3.57 2.37 -1.14
N LEU A 50 -4.57 2.60 -2.01
CA LEU A 50 -4.64 3.78 -2.86
C LEU A 50 -4.77 5.07 -2.04
N SER A 51 -5.61 5.07 -1.00
CA SER A 51 -5.76 6.22 -0.11
C SER A 51 -4.48 6.54 0.67
N ALA A 52 -3.73 5.53 1.09
CA ALA A 52 -2.44 5.73 1.74
C ALA A 52 -1.42 6.35 0.77
N LEU A 53 -1.39 5.89 -0.50
CA LEU A 53 -0.54 6.49 -1.54
C LEU A 53 -0.92 7.93 -1.84
N ASP A 54 -2.21 8.23 -1.96
CA ASP A 54 -2.72 9.59 -2.21
C ASP A 54 -2.36 10.57 -1.07
N THR A 55 -2.44 10.07 0.18
CA THR A 55 -2.00 10.82 1.36
C THR A 55 -0.51 11.14 1.31
N GLU A 56 0.32 10.17 0.90
CA GLU A 56 1.76 10.38 0.79
C GLU A 56 2.11 11.37 -0.34
N ILE A 57 1.46 11.24 -1.50
CA ILE A 57 1.62 12.19 -2.61
C ILE A 57 1.24 13.60 -2.17
N SER A 58 0.11 13.75 -1.47
CA SER A 58 -0.35 15.05 -0.96
C SER A 58 0.62 15.67 0.05
N ASN A 59 1.24 14.84 0.90
CA ASN A 59 2.28 15.29 1.82
C ASN A 59 3.53 15.78 1.08
N LEU A 60 4.00 15.04 0.07
CA LEU A 60 5.15 15.42 -0.73
C LEU A 60 4.87 16.70 -1.53
N ASP A 61 3.67 16.86 -2.08
CA ASP A 61 3.23 18.08 -2.79
C ASP A 61 3.23 19.29 -1.85
N ALA A 62 2.71 19.13 -0.63
CA ALA A 62 2.71 20.20 0.36
C ALA A 62 4.13 20.64 0.75
N ILE A 63 5.05 19.69 0.95
CA ILE A 63 6.46 19.97 1.23
C ILE A 63 7.11 20.69 0.04
N ALA A 64 6.91 20.18 -1.18
CA ALA A 64 7.47 20.75 -2.39
C ALA A 64 6.95 22.18 -2.63
N HIS A 65 5.66 22.42 -2.40
CA HIS A 65 5.04 23.74 -2.54
C HIS A 65 5.58 24.75 -1.53
N ASP A 66 5.69 24.35 -0.26
CA ASP A 66 6.25 25.20 0.80
C ASP A 66 7.69 25.61 0.46
N TRP A 67 8.53 24.64 0.11
CA TRP A 67 9.94 24.89 -0.21
C TRP A 67 10.11 25.69 -1.51
N ALA A 68 9.29 25.45 -2.52
CA ALA A 68 9.32 26.19 -3.78
C ALA A 68 8.88 27.66 -3.62
N ALA A 69 8.04 27.95 -2.62
CA ALA A 69 7.55 29.30 -2.34
C ALA A 69 8.55 30.16 -1.55
N TRP A 70 9.60 29.58 -0.97
CA TRP A 70 10.58 30.34 -0.19
C TRP A 70 11.45 31.22 -1.09
N ASP A 71 11.64 32.48 -0.67
CA ASP A 71 12.53 33.43 -1.33
C ASP A 71 13.98 32.89 -1.44
N ASP A 72 14.46 32.19 -0.41
CA ASP A 72 15.80 31.60 -0.39
C ASP A 72 15.95 30.47 -1.42
N SER A 73 14.90 29.66 -1.62
CA SER A 73 14.88 28.63 -2.67
C SER A 73 14.92 29.27 -4.05
N TYR A 74 14.18 30.36 -4.25
CA TYR A 74 14.21 31.13 -5.49
C TYR A 74 15.60 31.72 -5.77
N ALA A 75 16.24 32.31 -4.74
CA ALA A 75 17.61 32.82 -4.85
C ALA A 75 18.60 31.71 -5.19
N PHE A 76 18.49 30.55 -4.54
CA PHE A 76 19.33 29.38 -4.79
C PHE A 76 19.27 28.89 -6.25
N ILE A 77 18.09 28.90 -6.88
CA ILE A 77 17.96 28.54 -8.30
C ILE A 77 18.80 29.47 -9.20
N GLN A 78 18.95 30.75 -8.83
CA GLN A 78 19.70 31.73 -9.61
C GLN A 78 21.19 31.73 -9.31
N ASP A 79 21.58 31.72 -8.04
CA ASP A 79 22.96 31.94 -7.60
C ASP A 79 23.72 30.66 -7.27
N ARG A 80 23.00 29.53 -7.12
CA ARG A 80 23.53 28.21 -6.72
C ARG A 80 24.38 28.28 -5.45
N ASN A 81 24.01 29.15 -4.52
CA ASN A 81 24.77 29.35 -3.30
C ASN A 81 24.83 28.06 -2.46
N GLN A 82 26.04 27.72 -1.99
CA GLN A 82 26.26 26.49 -1.23
C GLN A 82 25.80 26.61 0.22
N GLU A 83 25.66 27.85 0.71
CA GLU A 83 25.19 28.14 2.07
C GLU A 83 23.75 27.65 2.28
N TYR A 84 22.87 27.84 1.28
CA TYR A 84 21.51 27.31 1.30
C TYR A 84 21.48 25.79 1.42
N LEU A 85 22.32 25.07 0.68
CA LEU A 85 22.39 23.61 0.74
C LEU A 85 22.88 23.13 2.12
N GLN A 86 23.87 23.82 2.70
CA GLN A 86 24.41 23.49 4.02
C GLN A 86 23.45 23.83 5.17
N ALA A 87 22.56 24.81 4.98
CA ALA A 87 21.58 25.20 5.97
C ALA A 87 20.29 24.38 5.89
N ASN A 88 19.83 24.06 4.68
CA ASN A 88 18.49 23.50 4.46
C ASN A 88 18.51 22.03 3.99
N VAL A 89 19.46 21.64 3.14
CA VAL A 89 19.49 20.30 2.48
C VAL A 89 20.45 19.34 3.20
N VAL A 90 20.36 19.33 4.52
CA VAL A 90 21.15 18.47 5.42
C VAL A 90 20.44 17.16 5.71
N ASP A 91 21.18 16.14 6.15
CA ASP A 91 20.68 14.78 6.40
C ASP A 91 19.48 14.76 7.36
N SER A 92 19.50 15.63 8.38
CA SER A 92 18.39 15.77 9.34
C SER A 92 17.09 16.28 8.71
N THR A 93 17.16 16.99 7.58
CA THR A 93 15.98 17.37 6.81
C THR A 93 15.36 16.14 6.15
N PHE A 94 16.18 15.27 5.55
CA PHE A 94 15.69 14.05 4.89
C PHE A 94 15.07 13.08 5.88
N THR A 95 15.66 12.90 7.07
CA THR A 95 15.07 12.05 8.11
C THR A 95 13.79 12.65 8.70
N ARG A 96 13.77 13.96 8.97
CA ARG A 96 12.59 14.66 9.52
C ARG A 96 11.41 14.70 8.56
N LEU A 97 11.67 14.96 7.28
CA LEU A 97 10.65 15.02 6.23
C LEU A 97 10.39 13.66 5.58
N ARG A 98 11.15 12.62 5.96
CA ARG A 98 11.08 11.25 5.40
C ARG A 98 11.21 11.24 3.87
N LEU A 99 12.14 12.04 3.37
CA LEU A 99 12.41 12.17 1.94
C LEU A 99 13.54 11.24 1.54
N ASN A 100 13.40 10.59 0.39
CA ASN A 100 14.51 9.85 -0.23
C ASN A 100 15.22 10.62 -1.35
N LEU A 101 14.59 11.67 -1.87
CA LEU A 101 15.07 12.45 -2.99
C LEU A 101 14.56 13.88 -2.87
N THR A 102 15.47 14.82 -3.08
CA THR A 102 15.12 16.22 -3.32
C THR A 102 15.76 16.66 -4.63
N LEU A 103 14.98 17.36 -5.46
CA LEU A 103 15.42 17.86 -6.76
C LEU A 103 14.96 19.30 -6.93
N TYR A 104 15.89 20.17 -7.29
CA TYR A 104 15.66 21.56 -7.64
C TYR A 104 15.88 21.74 -9.13
N ALA A 105 14.89 22.30 -9.81
CA ALA A 105 14.95 22.61 -11.23
C ALA A 105 14.59 24.08 -11.48
N ASP A 106 15.18 24.66 -12.52
CA ASP A 106 14.83 26.00 -12.97
C ASP A 106 13.53 26.03 -13.79
N ALA A 107 13.08 27.22 -14.17
CA ALA A 107 11.86 27.41 -14.95
C ALA A 107 11.91 26.80 -16.37
N THR A 108 13.08 26.41 -16.86
CA THR A 108 13.24 25.69 -18.14
C THR A 108 13.19 24.18 -17.97
N GLY A 109 13.11 23.69 -16.72
CA GLY A 109 13.15 22.28 -16.36
C GLY A 109 14.57 21.71 -16.27
N GLN A 110 15.61 22.55 -16.33
CA GLN A 110 16.98 22.09 -16.10
C GLN A 110 17.19 21.84 -14.60
N VAL A 111 17.68 20.65 -14.28
CA VAL A 111 18.05 20.30 -12.89
C VAL A 111 19.24 21.14 -12.46
N VAL A 112 19.05 21.93 -11.41
CA VAL A 112 20.07 22.76 -10.77
C VAL A 112 20.80 21.98 -9.69
N PHE A 113 20.07 21.16 -8.93
CA PHE A 113 20.62 20.31 -7.88
C PHE A 113 19.71 19.10 -7.65
N ALA A 114 20.30 17.96 -7.31
CA ALA A 114 19.57 16.78 -6.85
C ALA A 114 20.42 16.02 -5.82
N ARG A 115 19.75 15.46 -4.82
CA ARG A 115 20.37 14.62 -3.80
C ARG A 115 19.43 13.47 -3.43
N GLY A 116 19.95 12.25 -3.52
CA GLY A 116 19.31 11.07 -2.96
C GLY A 116 19.79 10.84 -1.53
N PHE A 117 18.96 10.26 -0.67
CA PHE A 117 19.33 9.90 0.71
C PHE A 117 18.35 8.85 1.20
N ASP A 118 18.79 7.67 1.61
CA ASP A 118 17.90 6.71 2.27
C ASP A 118 17.61 7.16 3.70
N PHE A 119 16.40 7.68 3.94
CA PHE A 119 16.03 8.16 5.28
C PHE A 119 15.92 7.05 6.33
N ASN A 120 15.83 5.77 5.93
CA ASN A 120 15.80 4.64 6.88
C ASN A 120 17.21 4.18 7.26
N ALA A 121 18.13 4.17 6.30
CA ALA A 121 19.53 3.79 6.52
C ALA A 121 20.41 4.97 7.00
N GLU A 122 19.86 6.19 6.93
CA GLU A 122 20.53 7.47 7.21
C GLU A 122 21.81 7.65 6.40
N GLN A 123 21.75 7.31 5.10
CA GLN A 123 22.90 7.29 4.19
C GLN A 123 22.53 7.84 2.82
N GLU A 124 23.51 8.41 2.11
CA GLU A 124 23.35 8.93 0.75
C GLU A 124 23.29 7.84 -0.33
#